data_AF-A0ABD2JC49-F1
#
_entry.id   AF-A0ABD2JC49-F1
#
_cell.length_a   1.000
_cell.length_b   1.000
_cell.length_c   1.000
_cell.angle_alpha   90.00
_cell.angle_beta   90.00
_cell.angle_gamma   90.00
#
_symmetry.space_group_name_H-M   'P 1'
#
loop_
_entity.id
_entity.type
_entity.pdbx_description
1 polymer ?
#
loop_
_entity_poly.entity_id
_entity_poly.type
_entity_poly.pdbx_seq_one_letter_code
_entity_poly.pdbx_strand_id
1 'polypeptide(L)'
;MKLSFVLLLLFGGIYGLIIRDLNENEFVSRDSTNLDNSDGTKNAAMSDLLAKLNKLEEKITQMAKENELLNRRLNQSENEQHQLKQAISLQNMSISLLKPIFDFFSHSGFSLNIVGDEMNHHLQEIRLKIGQLEQHPSTAGYNSTQKHPNLPKNRWILNTDFFILKPNYLKAVYRAKTNAHRYLYAKFVLFPHLSLAYYETKIIRKHNRNITTISIGIWTKSDDTFYKYSDNGFIFGHNANGFGGYPSFDEGDTIGCGANLTSMEIIYTKNGEQLDTSN
;
A
#
# COMPACT_ATOMS: atom_id res chain seq x y z
N MET A 1 -15.58 6.99 -10.82
CA MET A 1 -14.15 6.69 -11.08
C MET A 1 -14.00 5.17 -11.14
N LYS A 2 -13.68 4.59 -12.30
CA LYS A 2 -13.53 3.13 -12.45
C LYS A 2 -12.09 2.75 -12.04
N LEU A 3 -11.95 1.82 -11.10
CA LEU A 3 -10.64 1.30 -10.69
C LEU A 3 -10.55 -0.19 -11.03
N SER A 4 -9.46 -0.58 -11.67
CA SER A 4 -9.16 -1.98 -11.97
C SER A 4 -7.95 -2.44 -11.17
N PHE A 5 -8.11 -3.52 -10.42
CA PHE A 5 -7.09 -4.23 -9.67
C PHE A 5 -6.85 -5.60 -10.31
N VAL A 6 -5.65 -6.15 -10.13
CA VAL A 6 -5.25 -7.40 -10.77
C VAL A 6 -4.68 -8.32 -9.70
N LEU A 7 -5.35 -9.41 -9.35
CA LEU A 7 -4.88 -10.38 -8.35
C LEU A 7 -4.17 -11.55 -9.05
N LEU A 8 -2.93 -11.87 -8.66
CA LEU A 8 -2.09 -12.85 -9.33
C LEU A 8 -1.57 -13.88 -8.33
N LEU A 9 -2.16 -15.08 -8.23
CA LEU A 9 -1.66 -16.10 -7.32
C LEU A 9 -0.58 -16.97 -7.99
N LEU A 10 0.70 -16.61 -7.81
CA LEU A 10 1.85 -17.42 -8.19
C LEU A 10 2.56 -17.99 -6.96
N PHE A 11 2.80 -19.31 -6.94
CA PHE A 11 3.96 -19.85 -6.23
C PHE A 11 5.06 -20.18 -7.23
N GLY A 12 6.24 -19.64 -6.96
CA GLY A 12 7.48 -20.13 -7.56
C GLY A 12 7.90 -21.40 -6.84
N GLY A 13 8.11 -22.46 -7.62
CA GLY A 13 9.15 -23.44 -7.32
C GLY A 13 10.51 -22.74 -7.39
N ILE A 14 11.37 -23.07 -6.44
CA ILE A 14 12.73 -22.56 -6.29
C ILE A 14 13.58 -23.05 -7.47
N TYR A 15 14.21 -22.13 -8.21
CA TYR A 15 15.56 -22.31 -8.77
C TYR A 15 16.28 -20.94 -8.78
N GLY A 16 17.42 -20.87 -8.08
CA GLY A 16 18.41 -19.76 -8.04
C GLY A 16 18.01 -18.58 -7.14
N LEU A 17 18.71 -18.20 -6.08
CA LEU A 17 20.15 -18.17 -5.80
C LEU A 17 20.35 -18.57 -4.33
N ILE A 18 20.95 -19.74 -4.10
CA ILE A 18 21.51 -20.10 -2.80
C ILE A 18 22.93 -19.53 -2.83
N ILE A 19 23.19 -18.46 -2.09
CA ILE A 19 24.56 -18.23 -1.58
C ILE A 19 24.72 -19.27 -0.49
N ARG A 20 25.39 -20.38 -0.82
CA ARG A 20 25.85 -21.33 0.18
C ARG A 20 26.96 -20.62 0.93
N ASP A 21 26.73 -20.36 2.21
CA ASP A 21 27.79 -20.48 3.20
C ASP A 21 28.35 -21.89 3.04
N LEU A 22 29.57 -21.99 2.51
CA LEU A 22 30.31 -23.23 2.52
C LEU A 22 30.74 -23.43 3.97
N ASN A 23 30.13 -24.41 4.63
CA ASN A 23 30.68 -25.04 5.82
C ASN A 23 32.19 -25.28 5.61
N GLU A 24 33.01 -24.79 6.54
CA GLU A 24 34.47 -24.99 6.59
C GLU A 24 34.90 -26.45 6.84
N ASN A 25 33.99 -27.43 6.83
CA ASN A 25 34.31 -28.82 7.16
C ASN A 25 33.81 -29.79 6.09
N GLU A 26 34.37 -29.70 4.88
CA GLU A 26 34.57 -30.84 3.97
C GLU A 26 35.29 -30.34 2.69
N PHE A 27 36.56 -29.95 2.83
CA PHE A 27 37.48 -29.94 1.70
C PHE A 27 38.38 -31.16 1.83
N VAL A 28 38.02 -32.20 1.08
CA VAL A 28 38.85 -33.38 0.86
C VAL A 28 40.18 -32.91 0.28
N SER A 29 41.23 -33.17 1.06
CA SER A 29 42.63 -33.17 0.65
C SER A 29 42.79 -33.84 -0.72
N ARG A 30 43.14 -33.03 -1.73
CA ARG A 30 43.76 -33.50 -2.96
C ARG A 30 45.16 -32.90 -3.01
N ASP A 31 46.12 -33.80 -3.18
CA ASP A 31 47.56 -33.60 -3.17
C ASP A 31 48.00 -32.31 -3.89
N SER A 32 48.64 -31.45 -3.12
CA SER A 32 49.48 -30.35 -3.62
C SER A 32 50.92 -30.83 -3.61
N THR A 33 51.38 -31.36 -4.74
CA THR A 33 52.82 -31.48 -5.01
C THR A 33 53.24 -30.32 -5.89
N ASN A 34 54.21 -29.56 -5.37
CA ASN A 34 55.15 -28.68 -6.08
C ASN A 34 54.55 -27.69 -7.09
N LEU A 35 54.17 -26.51 -6.60
CA LEU A 35 54.23 -25.29 -7.38
C LEU A 35 55.26 -24.36 -6.74
N ASP A 36 56.38 -24.24 -7.44
CA ASP A 36 57.57 -23.51 -7.07
C ASP A 36 57.33 -22.01 -6.81
N ASN A 37 58.10 -21.52 -5.85
CA ASN A 37 58.15 -20.17 -5.32
C ASN A 37 58.52 -19.10 -6.38
N SER A 38 57.56 -18.63 -7.18
CA SER A 38 57.69 -17.39 -7.97
C SER A 38 56.64 -16.34 -7.58
N ASP A 39 56.49 -16.02 -6.29
CA ASP A 39 55.27 -15.36 -5.79
C ASP A 39 55.46 -14.04 -5.02
N GLY A 40 56.42 -13.20 -5.44
CA GLY A 40 56.50 -11.81 -4.94
C GLY A 40 55.40 -10.89 -5.50
N THR A 41 55.12 -10.99 -6.80
CA THR A 41 54.17 -10.11 -7.51
C THR A 41 52.71 -10.50 -7.29
N LYS A 42 52.38 -11.78 -7.08
CA LYS A 42 51.00 -12.22 -6.80
C LYS A 42 50.52 -11.77 -5.42
N ASN A 43 51.41 -11.74 -4.43
CA ASN A 43 51.08 -11.30 -3.07
C ASN A 43 50.74 -9.80 -3.00
N ALA A 44 51.40 -8.96 -3.79
CA ALA A 44 51.09 -7.53 -3.87
C ALA A 44 49.71 -7.27 -4.51
N ALA A 45 49.37 -7.99 -5.59
CA ALA A 45 48.07 -7.88 -6.25
C ALA A 45 46.92 -8.36 -5.35
N MET A 46 47.12 -9.44 -4.59
CA MET A 46 46.14 -9.94 -3.63
C MET A 46 45.91 -8.94 -2.48
N SER A 47 46.97 -8.33 -1.97
CA SER A 47 46.88 -7.32 -0.91
C SER A 47 46.10 -6.07 -1.36
N ASP A 48 46.32 -5.59 -2.59
CA ASP A 48 45.55 -4.47 -3.16
C ASP A 48 44.05 -4.81 -3.34
N LEU A 49 43.74 -6.04 -3.76
CA LEU A 49 42.35 -6.51 -3.87
C LEU A 49 41.66 -6.55 -2.51
N LEU A 50 42.33 -7.06 -1.46
CA LEU A 50 41.79 -7.08 -0.10
C LEU A 50 41.53 -5.66 0.43
N ALA A 51 42.43 -4.72 0.19
CA ALA A 51 42.23 -3.32 0.57
C ALA A 51 41.03 -2.68 -0.14
N LYS A 52 40.83 -2.98 -1.44
CA LYS A 52 39.66 -2.53 -2.20
C LYS A 52 38.36 -3.13 -1.70
N LEU A 53 38.35 -4.41 -1.31
CA LEU A 53 37.19 -5.08 -0.75
C LEU A 53 36.79 -4.46 0.59
N ASN A 54 37.73 -4.26 1.52
CA ASN A 54 37.46 -3.62 2.81
C ASN A 54 36.88 -2.20 2.62
N LYS A 55 37.45 -1.42 1.69
CA LYS A 55 36.93 -0.09 1.36
C LYS A 55 35.51 -0.11 0.78
N LEU A 56 35.18 -1.15 0.01
CA LEU A 56 33.83 -1.33 -0.54
C LEU A 56 32.85 -1.71 0.56
N GLU A 57 33.23 -2.58 1.49
CA GLU A 57 32.42 -2.97 2.65
C GLU A 57 32.09 -1.75 3.53
N GLU A 58 33.08 -0.92 3.85
CA GLU A 58 32.87 0.32 4.60
C GLU A 58 31.86 1.25 3.89
N LYS A 59 31.97 1.38 2.57
CA LYS A 59 31.04 2.19 1.76
C LYS A 59 29.62 1.61 1.79
N ILE A 60 29.47 0.28 1.74
CA ILE A 60 28.16 -0.40 1.86
C ILE A 60 27.56 -0.14 3.24
N THR A 61 28.35 -0.26 4.30
CA THR A 61 27.89 0.04 5.67
C THR A 61 27.48 1.49 5.83
N GLN A 62 28.23 2.43 5.24
CA GLN A 62 27.87 3.86 5.27
C GLN A 62 26.56 4.14 4.54
N MET A 63 26.38 3.59 3.33
CA MET A 63 25.12 3.74 2.58
C MET A 63 23.92 3.13 3.32
N ALA A 64 24.13 2.03 4.05
CA ALA A 64 23.07 1.42 4.86
C ALA A 64 22.61 2.36 6.00
N LYS A 65 23.55 3.01 6.69
CA LYS A 65 23.25 4.01 7.73
C LYS A 65 22.51 5.23 7.18
N GLU A 66 22.93 5.72 6.02
CA GLU A 66 22.27 6.86 5.36
C GLU A 66 20.84 6.53 4.94
N ASN A 67 20.61 5.33 4.40
CA ASN A 67 19.27 4.84 4.06
C ASN A 67 18.39 4.69 5.30
N GLU A 68 18.93 4.20 6.41
CA GLU A 68 18.18 4.11 7.66
C GLU A 68 17.77 5.51 8.16
N LEU A 69 18.69 6.48 8.13
CA LEU A 69 18.41 7.86 8.49
C LEU A 69 17.33 8.48 7.58
N LEU A 70 17.40 8.24 6.28
CA LEU A 70 16.42 8.73 5.31
C LEU A 70 15.03 8.15 5.57
N ASN A 71 14.94 6.85 5.89
CA ASN A 71 13.68 6.21 6.25
C ASN A 71 13.07 6.81 7.53
N ARG A 72 13.91 7.12 8.54
CA ARG A 72 13.44 7.81 9.76
C ARG A 72 12.86 9.19 9.44
N ARG A 73 13.54 9.98 8.60
CA ARG A 73 13.06 11.30 8.15
C ARG A 73 11.76 11.20 7.36
N LEU A 74 11.63 10.19 6.50
CA LEU A 74 10.42 9.95 5.73
C LEU A 74 9.22 9.63 6.66
N ASN A 75 9.41 8.71 7.61
CA ASN A 75 8.36 8.37 8.58
C ASN A 75 7.95 9.58 9.44
N GLN A 76 8.92 10.42 9.83
CA GLN A 76 8.64 11.65 10.56
C GLN A 76 7.77 12.60 9.72
N SER A 77 8.13 12.82 8.45
CA SER A 77 7.36 13.67 7.54
C SER A 77 5.95 13.12 7.29
N GLU A 78 5.78 11.81 7.16
CA GLU A 78 4.45 11.18 7.02
C GLU A 78 3.57 11.40 8.26
N ASN A 79 4.16 11.34 9.46
CA ASN A 79 3.47 11.63 10.71
C ASN A 79 3.06 13.10 10.81
N GLU A 80 3.95 14.03 10.45
CA GLU A 80 3.66 15.47 10.42
C GLU A 80 2.53 15.79 9.44
N GLN A 81 2.53 15.19 8.24
CA GLN A 81 1.43 15.33 7.30
C GLN A 81 0.11 14.77 7.83
N HIS A 82 0.15 13.66 8.58
CA HIS A 82 -1.03 13.08 9.19
C HIS A 82 -1.63 14.01 10.25
N GLN A 83 -0.79 14.57 11.13
CA GLN A 83 -1.20 15.55 12.14
C GLN A 83 -1.83 16.80 11.49
N LEU A 84 -1.22 17.31 10.41
CA LEU A 84 -1.75 18.47 9.69
C LEU A 84 -3.14 18.20 9.09
N LYS A 85 -3.34 17.00 8.49
CA LYS A 85 -4.64 16.61 7.95
C LYS A 85 -5.72 16.52 9.04
N GLN A 86 -5.38 16.01 10.21
CA GLN A 86 -6.30 15.98 11.34
C GLN A 86 -6.66 17.39 11.80
N ALA A 87 -5.68 18.28 11.91
CA ALA A 87 -5.90 19.69 12.29
C ALA A 87 -6.83 20.41 11.31
N ILE A 88 -6.62 20.24 10.00
CA ILE A 88 -7.50 20.79 8.95
C ILE A 88 -8.92 20.23 9.08
N SER A 89 -9.06 18.93 9.36
CA SER A 89 -10.38 18.30 9.54
C SER A 89 -11.14 18.88 10.73
N LEU A 90 -10.46 19.08 11.87
CA LEU A 90 -11.05 19.67 13.07
C LEU A 90 -11.48 21.13 12.80
N GLN A 91 -10.65 21.91 12.12
CA GLN A 91 -10.99 23.29 11.76
C GLN A 91 -12.21 23.37 10.82
N ASN A 92 -12.27 22.52 9.79
CA ASN A 92 -13.43 22.47 8.90
C ASN A 92 -14.72 22.12 9.66
N MET A 93 -14.64 21.26 10.67
CA MET A 93 -15.76 20.93 11.54
C MET A 93 -16.20 22.15 12.36
N SER A 94 -15.26 22.88 12.96
CA SER A 94 -15.55 24.12 13.70
C SER A 94 -16.20 25.18 12.80
N ILE A 95 -15.70 25.38 11.59
CA ILE A 95 -16.27 26.32 10.61
C ILE A 95 -17.71 25.91 10.26
N SER A 96 -17.95 24.62 10.02
CA SER A 96 -19.30 24.12 9.71
C SER A 96 -20.29 24.33 10.86
N LEU A 97 -19.84 24.24 12.11
CA LEU A 97 -20.68 24.46 13.30
C LEU A 97 -20.97 25.94 13.53
N LEU A 98 -20.03 26.83 13.20
CA LEU A 98 -20.21 28.27 13.38
C LEU A 98 -21.03 28.92 12.26
N LYS A 99 -21.12 28.29 11.08
CA LYS A 99 -21.84 28.85 9.92
C LYS A 99 -23.30 29.21 10.20
N PRO A 100 -24.14 28.36 10.81
CA PRO A 100 -25.53 28.72 11.11
C PRO A 100 -25.67 29.88 12.10
N ILE A 101 -24.73 29.99 13.04
CA ILE A 101 -24.68 31.09 14.00
C ILE A 101 -24.39 32.39 13.26
N PHE A 102 -23.40 32.37 12.37
CA PHE A 102 -23.06 33.53 11.54
C PHE A 102 -24.23 33.94 10.63
N ASP A 103 -24.88 32.97 9.98
CA ASP A 103 -26.06 33.19 9.14
C ASP A 103 -27.20 33.82 9.96
N PHE A 104 -27.45 33.36 11.18
CA PHE A 104 -28.47 33.92 12.09
C PHE A 104 -28.19 35.39 12.44
N PHE A 105 -26.96 35.73 12.80
CA PHE A 105 -26.61 37.11 13.16
C PHE A 105 -26.58 38.07 11.96
N SER A 106 -26.23 37.58 10.77
CA SER A 106 -26.27 38.39 9.55
C SER A 106 -27.67 38.92 9.21
N HIS A 107 -28.73 38.18 9.56
CA HIS A 107 -30.12 38.59 9.33
C HIS A 107 -30.66 39.56 10.39
N SER A 108 -30.04 39.65 11.57
CA SER A 108 -30.53 40.50 12.68
C SER A 108 -29.91 41.90 12.70
N GLY A 109 -29.08 42.26 11.72
CA GLY A 109 -28.45 43.59 11.63
C GLY A 109 -27.37 43.84 12.69
N PHE A 110 -26.98 42.82 13.46
CA PHE A 110 -25.88 42.91 14.41
C PHE A 110 -24.54 42.78 13.68
N SER A 111 -23.73 43.83 13.72
CA SER A 111 -22.43 43.89 13.04
C SER A 111 -21.37 43.12 13.84
N LEU A 112 -21.13 41.87 13.47
CA LEU A 112 -20.15 40.96 14.10
C LEU A 112 -18.74 41.05 13.47
N ASN A 113 -18.36 42.23 13.00
CA ASN A 113 -17.13 42.44 12.21
C ASN A 113 -15.85 42.01 12.95
N ILE A 114 -15.81 42.15 14.28
CA ILE A 114 -14.62 41.85 15.09
C ILE A 114 -14.26 40.35 15.07
N VAL A 115 -15.26 39.46 15.16
CA VAL A 115 -15.01 38.00 15.18
C VAL A 115 -14.70 37.47 13.78
N GLY A 116 -15.29 38.07 12.75
CA GLY A 116 -15.02 37.71 11.36
C GLY A 116 -13.57 38.01 10.94
N ASP A 117 -13.03 39.15 11.38
CA ASP A 117 -11.66 39.57 11.04
C ASP A 117 -10.60 38.68 11.70
N GLU A 118 -10.79 38.31 12.98
CA GLU A 118 -9.86 37.42 13.69
C GLU A 118 -9.85 36.01 13.09
N MET A 119 -11.02 35.47 12.72
CA MET A 119 -11.10 34.17 12.07
C MET A 119 -10.49 34.17 10.66
N ASN A 120 -10.68 35.25 9.90
CA ASN A 120 -10.05 35.42 8.59
C ASN A 120 -8.53 35.55 8.71
N HIS A 121 -8.03 36.24 9.74
CA HIS A 121 -6.60 36.32 10.02
C HIS A 121 -6.00 34.94 10.26
N HIS A 122 -6.65 34.12 11.10
CA HIS A 122 -6.17 32.77 11.39
C HIS A 122 -6.18 31.86 10.15
N LEU A 123 -7.22 31.96 9.31
CA LEU A 123 -7.28 31.23 8.03
C LEU A 123 -6.16 31.62 7.06
N GLN A 124 -5.78 32.90 7.02
CA GLN A 124 -4.66 33.35 6.18
C GLN A 124 -3.31 32.85 6.72
N GLU A 125 -3.11 32.83 8.03
CA GLU A 125 -1.89 32.29 8.65
C GLU A 125 -1.71 30.79 8.32
N ILE A 126 -2.80 30.03 8.33
CA ILE A 126 -2.79 28.61 7.96
C ILE A 126 -2.46 28.43 6.47
N ARG A 127 -3.08 29.23 5.59
CA ARG A 127 -2.77 29.20 4.14
C ARG A 127 -1.31 29.52 3.86
N LEU A 128 -0.74 30.48 4.57
CA LEU A 128 0.69 30.81 4.47
C LEU A 128 1.58 29.65 4.93
N LYS A 129 1.27 29.00 6.06
CA LYS A 129 2.03 27.82 6.52
C LYS A 129 1.94 26.65 5.53
N ILE A 130 0.78 26.41 4.93
CA ILE A 130 0.62 25.40 3.86
C ILE A 130 1.50 25.76 2.65
N GLY A 131 1.45 27.02 2.20
CA GLY A 131 2.28 27.49 1.08
C GLY A 131 3.78 27.36 1.35
N GLN A 132 4.24 27.65 2.57
CA GLN A 132 5.65 27.48 2.97
C GLN A 132 6.08 26.00 2.99
N LEU A 133 5.19 25.10 3.43
CA LEU A 133 5.44 23.65 3.41
C LEU A 133 5.49 23.09 1.99
N GLU A 134 4.67 23.63 1.08
CA GLU A 134 4.71 23.27 -0.35
C GLU A 134 5.93 23.87 -1.08
N GLN A 135 6.42 25.02 -0.60
CA GLN A 135 7.55 25.74 -1.20
C GLN A 135 8.92 25.31 -0.69
N HIS A 136 9.04 24.53 0.39
CA HIS A 136 10.33 23.96 0.78
C HIS A 136 10.85 23.08 -0.35
N PRO A 137 11.82 23.56 -1.15
CA PRO A 137 12.37 22.76 -2.23
C PRO A 137 13.16 21.65 -1.53
N SER A 138 13.04 20.41 -2.00
CA SER A 138 13.98 19.36 -1.63
C SER A 138 15.40 19.80 -2.01
N THR A 139 16.10 20.49 -1.11
CA THR A 139 17.44 21.06 -1.33
C THR A 139 18.56 20.04 -1.11
N ALA A 140 18.24 18.76 -1.00
CA ALA A 140 19.22 17.72 -1.28
C ALA A 140 19.35 17.60 -2.80
N GLY A 141 20.45 18.12 -3.36
CA GLY A 141 20.86 18.02 -4.76
C GLY A 141 21.06 16.57 -5.21
N TYR A 142 19.98 15.81 -5.23
CA TYR A 142 19.86 14.56 -5.94
C TYR A 142 19.25 14.92 -7.29
N ASN A 143 19.96 14.65 -8.39
CA ASN A 143 19.42 14.69 -9.75
C ASN A 143 18.35 13.60 -9.89
N SER A 144 17.23 13.75 -9.18
CA SER A 144 16.03 12.94 -9.30
C SER A 144 15.14 13.54 -10.38
N THR A 145 15.59 13.41 -11.62
CA THR A 145 14.67 13.25 -12.76
C THR A 145 14.01 11.86 -12.75
N GLN A 146 14.06 11.12 -11.63
CA GLN A 146 13.02 10.14 -11.33
C GLN A 146 11.81 10.90 -10.80
N LYS A 147 10.98 11.40 -11.74
CA LYS A 147 9.55 11.54 -11.51
C LYS A 147 9.12 10.27 -10.77
N HIS A 148 8.81 10.36 -9.48
CA HIS A 148 8.18 9.24 -8.78
C HIS A 148 6.99 8.84 -9.65
N PRO A 149 6.97 7.61 -10.18
CA PRO A 149 5.92 7.20 -11.10
C PRO A 149 4.61 7.47 -10.39
N ASN A 150 3.74 8.29 -10.98
CA ASN A 150 2.47 8.73 -10.41
C ASN A 150 1.79 7.53 -9.75
N LEU A 151 1.93 7.40 -8.43
CA LEU A 151 1.47 6.21 -7.75
C LEU A 151 -0.06 6.25 -7.80
N PRO A 152 -0.71 5.13 -8.14
CA PRO A 152 -2.15 5.10 -8.11
C PRO A 152 -2.63 5.43 -6.69
N LYS A 153 -3.67 6.28 -6.63
CA LYS A 153 -4.26 6.74 -5.35
C LYS A 153 -4.72 5.55 -4.50
N ASN A 154 -5.21 4.49 -5.14
CA ASN A 154 -5.62 3.27 -4.47
C ASN A 154 -4.63 2.15 -4.82
N ARG A 155 -4.07 1.54 -3.77
CA ARG A 155 -3.09 0.46 -3.85
C ARG A 155 -3.32 -0.52 -2.71
N TRP A 156 -2.82 -1.74 -2.84
CA TRP A 156 -2.82 -2.69 -1.74
C TRP A 156 -1.88 -2.23 -0.60
N ILE A 157 -2.31 -2.40 0.64
CA ILE A 157 -1.44 -2.21 1.83
C ILE A 157 -0.67 -3.51 2.06
N LEU A 158 0.60 -3.38 2.45
CA LEU A 158 1.46 -4.53 2.76
C LEU A 158 0.84 -5.41 3.86
N ASN A 159 0.77 -6.70 3.59
CA ASN A 159 0.47 -7.75 4.55
C ASN A 159 1.55 -8.83 4.39
N THR A 160 2.06 -9.38 5.48
CA THR A 160 3.15 -10.38 5.51
C THR A 160 2.86 -11.62 4.66
N ASP A 161 1.59 -11.97 4.46
CA ASP A 161 1.18 -13.15 3.67
C ASP A 161 1.09 -12.89 2.15
N PHE A 162 1.23 -11.63 1.73
CA PHE A 162 1.09 -11.22 0.34
C PHE A 162 2.35 -10.50 -0.17
N PHE A 163 2.80 -10.90 -1.35
CA PHE A 163 3.82 -10.18 -2.09
C PHE A 163 3.17 -9.22 -3.08
N ILE A 164 3.31 -7.92 -2.84
CA ILE A 164 2.75 -6.86 -3.68
C ILE A 164 3.79 -6.42 -4.71
N LEU A 165 3.43 -6.46 -5.99
CA LEU A 165 4.34 -6.16 -7.10
C LEU A 165 4.45 -4.64 -7.34
N LYS A 166 5.69 -4.17 -7.42
CA LYS A 166 6.07 -2.83 -7.86
C LYS A 166 6.00 -2.72 -9.40
N PRO A 167 5.88 -1.51 -9.97
CA PRO A 167 5.89 -0.20 -9.30
C PRO A 167 4.50 0.31 -8.85
N ASN A 168 3.40 -0.25 -9.35
CA ASN A 168 2.07 0.33 -9.15
C ASN A 168 1.29 -0.25 -7.96
N TYR A 169 1.77 -1.32 -7.33
CA TYR A 169 1.13 -1.92 -6.14
C TYR A 169 -0.33 -2.36 -6.37
N LEU A 170 -0.71 -2.64 -7.62
CA LEU A 170 -2.04 -3.10 -8.00
C LEU A 170 -2.12 -4.63 -8.14
N LYS A 171 -0.97 -5.30 -8.12
CA LYS A 171 -0.85 -6.75 -8.19
C LYS A 171 -0.37 -7.32 -6.88
N ALA A 172 -1.05 -8.37 -6.43
CA ALA A 172 -0.69 -9.09 -5.22
C ALA A 172 -0.64 -10.59 -5.48
N VAL A 173 0.33 -11.22 -4.81
CA VAL A 173 0.61 -12.65 -4.88
C VAL A 173 0.51 -13.22 -3.48
N TYR A 174 -0.42 -14.14 -3.26
CA TYR A 174 -0.52 -14.87 -2.00
C TYR A 174 0.64 -15.85 -1.86
N ARG A 175 1.36 -15.82 -0.73
CA ARG A 175 2.55 -16.66 -0.48
C ARG A 175 2.51 -17.41 0.85
N ALA A 176 1.39 -17.40 1.58
CA ALA A 176 1.33 -18.08 2.87
C ALA A 176 1.47 -19.59 2.70
N LYS A 177 2.18 -20.22 3.64
CA LYS A 177 2.38 -21.68 3.69
C LYS A 177 1.29 -22.40 4.47
N THR A 178 0.50 -21.66 5.25
CA THR A 178 -0.53 -22.20 6.15
C THR A 178 -1.91 -22.10 5.53
N ASN A 179 -2.77 -23.06 5.88
CA ASN A 179 -4.16 -23.04 5.51
C ASN A 179 -4.95 -22.19 6.51
N ALA A 180 -4.98 -20.88 6.28
CA ALA A 180 -5.70 -19.96 7.12
C ALA A 180 -6.26 -18.79 6.30
N HIS A 181 -7.37 -18.21 6.77
CA HIS A 181 -7.95 -17.03 6.15
C HIS A 181 -6.97 -15.87 6.22
N ARG A 182 -6.77 -15.20 5.08
CA ARG A 182 -5.86 -14.07 4.91
C ARG A 182 -6.54 -13.01 4.07
N TYR A 183 -6.32 -11.77 4.46
CA TYR A 183 -7.00 -10.62 3.90
C TYR A 183 -5.98 -9.64 3.33
N LEU A 184 -6.30 -9.09 2.17
CA LEU A 184 -5.54 -8.02 1.55
C LEU A 184 -6.45 -6.80 1.43
N TYR A 185 -6.00 -5.67 1.98
CA TYR A 185 -6.79 -4.45 2.04
C TYR A 185 -6.23 -3.41 1.10
N ALA A 186 -7.12 -2.65 0.46
CA ALA A 186 -6.72 -1.44 -0.23
C ALA A 186 -6.38 -0.35 0.80
N LYS A 187 -5.47 0.57 0.44
CA LYS A 187 -5.19 1.79 1.19
C LYS A 187 -6.38 2.76 1.20
N PHE A 188 -7.31 2.57 0.27
CA PHE A 188 -8.50 3.36 0.14
C PHE A 188 -9.50 3.01 1.24
N VAL A 189 -10.01 4.04 1.91
CA VAL A 189 -11.10 3.93 2.87
C VAL A 189 -12.35 4.53 2.23
N LEU A 190 -13.47 3.83 2.35
CA LEU A 190 -14.77 4.33 1.91
C LEU A 190 -15.20 5.47 2.84
N PHE A 191 -15.41 6.66 2.29
CA PHE A 191 -15.89 7.80 3.05
C PHE A 191 -17.39 8.02 2.85
N PRO A 192 -18.14 8.45 3.89
CA PRO A 192 -19.60 8.67 3.81
C PRO A 192 -20.06 9.66 2.75
N HIS A 193 -19.18 10.58 2.30
CA HIS A 193 -19.53 11.57 1.28
C HIS A 193 -19.49 11.02 -0.15
N LEU A 194 -19.02 9.78 -0.36
CA LEU A 194 -19.04 9.14 -1.66
C LEU A 194 -20.41 8.49 -1.87
N SER A 195 -21.17 8.90 -2.88
CA SER A 195 -22.43 8.24 -3.22
C SER A 195 -22.21 6.81 -3.71
N LEU A 196 -21.11 6.56 -4.41
CA LEU A 196 -20.77 5.27 -5.00
C LEU A 196 -19.27 5.04 -4.95
N ALA A 197 -18.88 3.84 -4.50
CA ALA A 197 -17.53 3.34 -4.64
C ALA A 197 -17.54 1.99 -5.35
N TYR A 198 -16.60 1.78 -6.27
CA TYR A 198 -16.54 0.58 -7.09
C TYR A 198 -15.10 0.26 -7.48
N TYR A 199 -14.77 -1.03 -7.46
CA TYR A 199 -13.52 -1.55 -7.97
C TYR A 199 -13.71 -2.91 -8.64
N GLU A 200 -12.83 -3.23 -9.59
CA GLU A 200 -12.76 -4.53 -10.24
C GLU A 200 -11.49 -5.26 -9.82
N THR A 201 -11.55 -6.58 -9.70
CA THR A 201 -10.40 -7.45 -9.44
C THR A 201 -10.36 -8.54 -10.49
N LYS A 202 -9.31 -8.55 -11.31
CA LYS A 202 -9.05 -9.63 -12.26
C LYS A 202 -8.34 -10.79 -11.57
N ILE A 203 -8.89 -11.99 -11.68
CA ILE A 203 -8.25 -13.23 -11.22
C ILE A 203 -7.29 -13.70 -12.30
N ILE A 204 -5.99 -13.54 -12.08
CA ILE A 204 -5.00 -13.97 -13.09
C ILE A 204 -4.63 -15.43 -12.94
N ARG A 205 -4.68 -15.96 -11.72
CA ARG A 205 -4.39 -17.36 -11.49
C ARG A 205 -5.07 -17.83 -10.21
N LYS A 206 -5.68 -19.00 -10.27
CA LYS A 206 -6.17 -19.73 -9.09
C LYS A 206 -5.41 -21.04 -9.00
N HIS A 207 -4.84 -21.34 -7.84
CA HIS A 207 -4.15 -22.61 -7.68
C HIS A 207 -5.17 -23.71 -7.43
N ASN A 208 -5.01 -24.85 -8.12
CA ASN A 208 -5.89 -26.00 -8.03
C ASN A 208 -5.63 -26.85 -6.77
N ARG A 209 -5.71 -26.24 -5.58
CA ARG A 209 -5.73 -26.96 -4.29
C ARG A 209 -7.14 -26.88 -3.74
N ASN A 210 -7.59 -27.98 -3.13
CA ASN A 210 -8.91 -28.16 -2.50
C ASN A 210 -9.28 -27.15 -1.41
N ILE A 211 -8.49 -26.09 -1.18
CA ILE A 211 -8.59 -25.23 0.01
C ILE A 211 -8.27 -23.75 -0.26
N THR A 212 -8.30 -23.29 -1.52
CA THR A 212 -8.17 -21.85 -1.80
C THR A 212 -9.47 -21.30 -2.35
N THR A 213 -10.33 -20.86 -1.43
CA THR A 213 -11.47 -19.99 -1.75
C THR A 213 -10.96 -18.57 -1.93
N ILE A 214 -11.24 -17.98 -3.08
CA ILE A 214 -11.06 -16.55 -3.32
C ILE A 214 -12.39 -15.84 -2.99
N SER A 215 -12.33 -14.79 -2.19
CA SER A 215 -13.49 -13.92 -1.94
C SER A 215 -13.10 -12.47 -2.17
N ILE A 216 -14.00 -11.69 -2.77
CA ILE A 216 -13.82 -10.27 -3.08
C ILE A 216 -14.94 -9.49 -2.41
N GLY A 217 -14.62 -8.39 -1.74
CA GLY A 217 -15.59 -7.77 -0.85
C GLY A 217 -15.18 -6.46 -0.20
N ILE A 218 -16.02 -6.01 0.72
CA ILE A 218 -15.83 -4.85 1.59
C ILE A 218 -15.79 -5.34 3.03
N TRP A 219 -14.92 -4.72 3.83
CA TRP A 219 -14.77 -5.01 5.25
C TRP A 219 -14.93 -3.73 6.06
N THR A 220 -15.65 -3.82 7.16
CA THR A 220 -15.76 -2.75 8.16
C THR A 220 -14.89 -3.08 9.36
N LYS A 221 -13.93 -2.18 9.67
CA LYS A 221 -13.00 -2.38 10.79
C LYS A 221 -13.69 -2.33 12.15
N SER A 222 -14.81 -1.62 12.28
CA SER A 222 -15.54 -1.42 13.54
C SER A 222 -16.12 -2.71 14.10
N ASP A 223 -16.72 -3.52 13.23
CA ASP A 223 -17.60 -4.62 13.62
C ASP A 223 -17.11 -5.98 13.10
N ASP A 224 -15.85 -6.03 12.64
CA ASP A 224 -15.21 -7.18 11.98
C ASP A 224 -16.11 -7.86 10.93
N THR A 225 -16.89 -7.05 10.20
CA THR A 225 -17.93 -7.54 9.32
C THR A 225 -17.47 -7.51 7.88
N PHE A 226 -17.73 -8.60 7.17
CA PHE A 226 -17.36 -8.77 5.77
C PHE A 226 -18.62 -8.93 4.90
N TYR A 227 -18.67 -8.14 3.84
CA TYR A 227 -19.53 -8.39 2.70
C TYR A 227 -18.65 -8.90 1.59
N LYS A 228 -18.83 -10.15 1.16
CA LYS A 228 -17.92 -10.76 0.18
C LYS A 228 -18.63 -11.69 -0.78
N TYR A 229 -18.18 -11.67 -2.02
CA TYR A 229 -18.54 -12.62 -3.06
C TYR A 229 -17.42 -13.64 -3.24
N SER A 230 -17.74 -14.92 -3.03
CA SER A 230 -16.79 -16.04 -3.09
C SER A 230 -16.83 -16.75 -4.45
N ASP A 231 -15.70 -17.32 -4.82
CA ASP A 231 -15.48 -18.05 -6.07
C ASP A 231 -16.44 -19.22 -6.33
N ASN A 232 -17.03 -19.77 -5.27
CA ASN A 232 -18.06 -20.80 -5.33
C ASN A 232 -19.47 -20.26 -5.61
N GLY A 233 -19.63 -18.95 -5.88
CA GLY A 233 -20.92 -18.35 -6.21
C GLY A 233 -21.76 -17.96 -4.99
N PHE A 234 -21.18 -17.90 -3.78
CA PHE A 234 -21.87 -17.47 -2.57
C PHE A 234 -21.52 -16.02 -2.21
N ILE A 235 -22.54 -15.24 -1.88
CA ILE A 235 -22.40 -13.89 -1.31
C ILE A 235 -22.66 -13.97 0.20
N PHE A 236 -21.69 -13.53 1.00
CA PHE A 236 -21.78 -13.46 2.45
C PHE A 236 -21.91 -11.99 2.89
N GLY A 237 -22.67 -11.76 3.94
CA GLY A 237 -22.84 -10.45 4.59
C GLY A 237 -22.92 -10.58 6.10
N HIS A 238 -23.31 -9.50 6.78
CA HIS A 238 -23.46 -9.49 8.24
C HIS A 238 -24.47 -10.56 8.70
N ASN A 239 -24.00 -11.56 9.45
CA ASN A 239 -24.79 -12.64 10.07
C ASN A 239 -25.65 -13.50 9.12
N ALA A 240 -25.35 -13.53 7.82
CA ALA A 240 -26.06 -14.38 6.87
C ALA A 240 -25.26 -15.67 6.57
N ASN A 241 -25.95 -16.80 6.46
CA ASN A 241 -25.38 -18.11 6.09
C ASN A 241 -24.88 -18.20 4.62
N GLY A 242 -24.66 -17.05 3.98
CA GLY A 242 -24.36 -16.95 2.56
C GLY A 242 -25.62 -17.14 1.69
N PHE A 243 -25.77 -16.30 0.69
CA PHE A 243 -26.77 -16.45 -0.37
C PHE A 243 -26.07 -17.06 -1.58
N GLY A 244 -26.46 -18.28 -1.95
CA GLY A 244 -25.96 -18.96 -3.14
C GLY A 244 -26.77 -18.64 -4.41
N GLY A 245 -26.48 -19.34 -5.50
CA GLY A 245 -27.19 -19.21 -6.77
C GLY A 245 -26.55 -18.25 -7.77
N TYR A 246 -25.45 -17.59 -7.39
CA TYR A 246 -24.70 -16.70 -8.27
C TYR A 246 -23.63 -17.45 -9.09
N PRO A 247 -23.22 -16.92 -10.26
CA PRO A 247 -22.25 -17.60 -11.12
C PRO A 247 -20.86 -17.69 -10.51
N SER A 248 -20.39 -18.90 -10.17
CA SER A 248 -19.01 -19.15 -9.71
C SER A 248 -17.96 -18.50 -10.62
N PHE A 249 -16.80 -18.15 -10.07
CA PHE A 249 -15.73 -17.50 -10.83
C PHE A 249 -14.36 -18.13 -10.60
N ASP A 250 -13.50 -18.00 -11.61
CA ASP A 250 -12.17 -18.61 -11.62
C ASP A 250 -11.14 -17.74 -12.35
N GLU A 251 -9.98 -18.30 -12.62
CA GLU A 251 -8.92 -17.73 -13.45
C GLU A 251 -9.46 -17.17 -14.77
N GLY A 252 -9.07 -15.93 -15.06
CA GLY A 252 -9.51 -15.16 -16.22
C GLY A 252 -10.64 -14.18 -15.92
N ASP A 253 -11.51 -14.49 -14.93
CA ASP A 253 -12.66 -13.66 -14.60
C ASP A 253 -12.25 -12.32 -13.96
N THR A 254 -13.07 -11.30 -14.20
CA THR A 254 -12.97 -9.98 -13.56
C THR A 254 -14.19 -9.76 -12.69
N ILE A 255 -13.98 -9.60 -11.39
CA ILE A 255 -15.06 -9.44 -10.42
C ILE A 255 -15.10 -8.01 -9.93
N GLY A 256 -16.22 -7.33 -10.16
CA GLY A 256 -16.51 -6.02 -9.59
C GLY A 256 -17.09 -6.15 -8.19
N CYS A 257 -16.72 -5.21 -7.33
CA CYS A 257 -17.30 -5.02 -6.01
C CYS A 257 -17.45 -3.52 -5.75
N GLY A 258 -18.61 -3.12 -5.27
CA GLY A 258 -18.90 -1.74 -4.93
C GLY A 258 -19.97 -1.60 -3.86
N ALA A 259 -20.14 -0.37 -3.40
CA ALA A 259 -21.21 0.01 -2.49
C ALA A 259 -21.82 1.33 -2.98
N ASN A 260 -23.14 1.32 -3.18
CA ASN A 260 -23.92 2.53 -3.31
C ASN A 260 -24.31 2.98 -1.90
N LEU A 261 -23.63 4.00 -1.38
CA LEU A 261 -23.85 4.48 -0.01
C LEU A 261 -25.15 5.29 0.11
N THR A 262 -25.73 5.73 -1.02
CA THR A 262 -27.03 6.41 -1.02
C THR A 262 -28.18 5.42 -0.86
N SER A 263 -28.17 4.30 -1.60
CA SER A 263 -29.18 3.24 -1.45
C SER A 263 -28.85 2.20 -0.39
N MET A 264 -27.63 2.25 0.18
CA MET A 264 -27.09 1.26 1.12
C MET A 264 -26.97 -0.16 0.52
N GLU A 265 -26.72 -0.24 -0.79
CA GLU A 265 -26.64 -1.52 -1.51
C GLU A 265 -25.18 -1.90 -1.80
N ILE A 266 -24.88 -3.20 -1.71
CA ILE A 266 -23.62 -3.78 -2.18
C ILE A 266 -23.83 -4.27 -3.61
N ILE A 267 -22.91 -3.93 -4.50
CA ILE A 267 -22.97 -4.27 -5.92
C ILE A 267 -21.83 -5.23 -6.23
N TYR A 268 -22.14 -6.35 -6.88
CA TYR A 268 -21.16 -7.25 -7.47
C TYR A 268 -21.36 -7.34 -8.97
N THR A 269 -20.25 -7.52 -9.70
CA THR A 269 -20.29 -7.82 -11.13
C THR A 269 -19.37 -8.98 -11.46
N LYS A 270 -19.69 -9.74 -12.49
CA LYS A 270 -18.80 -10.72 -13.11
C LYS A 270 -18.61 -10.33 -14.57
N ASN A 271 -17.37 -10.11 -14.97
CA ASN A 271 -16.98 -9.72 -16.34
C ASN A 271 -17.76 -8.49 -16.87
N GLY A 272 -18.11 -7.56 -15.97
CA GLY A 272 -18.85 -6.35 -16.30
C GLY A 272 -20.38 -6.49 -16.20
N GLU A 273 -20.91 -7.69 -16.03
CA GLU A 273 -22.34 -7.94 -15.84
C GLU A 273 -22.69 -7.89 -14.36
N GLN A 274 -23.69 -7.08 -13.99
CA GLN A 274 -24.16 -6.97 -12.62
C GLN A 274 -24.84 -8.26 -12.17
N LEU A 275 -24.50 -8.71 -10.97
CA LEU A 275 -25.22 -9.81 -10.32
C LEU A 275 -26.52 -9.25 -9.74
N ASP A 276 -27.64 -9.90 -10.03
CA ASP A 276 -28.93 -9.53 -9.48
C ASP A 276 -29.00 -9.95 -8.01
N THR A 277 -28.59 -9.04 -7.13
CA THR A 277 -28.58 -9.26 -5.68
C THR A 277 -29.87 -8.80 -5.01
N SER A 278 -30.86 -8.36 -5.79
CA SER A 278 -32.17 -7.93 -5.32
C SER A 278 -33.07 -9.16 -5.18
N ASN A 279 -33.14 -9.71 -3.97
CA ASN A 279 -34.20 -10.67 -3.59
C ASN A 279 -35.46 -9.93 -3.15
#